data_AF-A0A2X1MU65-F1
#
_entry.id   AF-A0A2X1MU65-F1
#
_cell.length_a   1.000
_cell.length_b   1.000
_cell.length_c   1.000
_cell.angle_alpha   90.00
_cell.angle_beta   90.00
_cell.angle_gamma   90.00
#
_symmetry.space_group_name_H-M   'P 1'
#
loop_
_entity.id
_entity.type
_entity.pdbx_description
1 polymer ?
#
loop_
_entity_poly.entity_id
_entity_poly.type
_entity_poly.pdbx_seq_one_letter_code
_entity_poly.pdbx_strand_id
1 'polypeptide(L)'
;MLLPHLSQALQQNTQQKKLIVLHLNGSHEPACSAYPQSSAVFQPQDDQDACYDNSIHYTDSLLGQVFELLKDRRASVMYFADHGLERDPTKKNVYFHGGREASQQAYHVPMFIWYSPFLGMAWIAQRKTTSFRQLTIITLLMRGWG
;
A
#
# COMPACT_ATOMS: atom_id res chain seq x y z
N MET A 1 9.94 -11.29 4.56
CA MET A 1 10.17 -9.97 3.94
C MET A 1 9.96 -10.08 2.43
N LEU A 2 9.17 -9.18 1.81
CA LEU A 2 8.75 -9.29 0.40
C LEU A 2 9.75 -8.69 -0.60
N LEU A 3 10.55 -7.70 -0.18
CA LEU A 3 11.47 -6.97 -1.07
C LEU A 3 12.48 -7.85 -1.81
N PRO A 4 13.10 -8.90 -1.20
CA PRO A 4 13.99 -9.80 -1.93
C PRO A 4 13.30 -10.50 -3.10
N HIS A 5 12.04 -10.91 -2.93
CA HIS A 5 11.26 -11.56 -3.98
C HIS A 5 10.86 -10.58 -5.09
N LEU A 6 10.53 -9.33 -4.74
CA LEU A 6 10.34 -8.27 -5.74
C LEU A 6 11.62 -8.07 -6.57
N SER A 7 12.77 -7.91 -5.92
CA SER A 7 14.05 -7.73 -6.61
C SER A 7 14.36 -8.89 -7.55
N GLN A 8 14.14 -10.13 -7.11
CA GLN A 8 14.30 -11.32 -7.94
C GLN A 8 13.36 -11.30 -9.15
N ALA A 9 12.07 -11.00 -8.94
CA ALA A 9 11.10 -10.88 -10.02
C ALA A 9 11.48 -9.77 -11.02
N LEU A 10 12.07 -8.67 -10.58
CA LEU A 10 12.54 -7.57 -11.43
C LEU A 10 13.77 -7.93 -12.26
N GLN A 11 14.67 -8.77 -11.74
CA GLN A 11 15.92 -9.20 -12.42
C GLN A 11 15.70 -10.22 -13.54
N GLN A 12 14.56 -10.92 -13.57
CA GLN A 12 14.23 -11.84 -14.65
C GLN A 12 14.12 -11.09 -15.99
N ASN A 13 15.13 -11.19 -16.85
CA ASN A 13 15.14 -10.51 -18.15
C ASN A 13 14.16 -11.19 -19.12
N THR A 14 13.01 -10.55 -19.30
CA THR A 14 12.02 -10.88 -20.32
C THR A 14 11.63 -9.60 -21.05
N GLN A 15 11.34 -9.71 -22.35
CA GLN A 15 10.80 -8.60 -23.15
C GLN A 15 9.30 -8.34 -22.85
N GLN A 16 8.68 -9.18 -22.03
CA GLN A 16 7.25 -9.09 -21.70
C GLN A 16 6.98 -8.11 -20.54
N LYS A 17 5.81 -7.46 -20.60
CA LYS A 17 5.26 -6.66 -19.50
C LYS A 17 5.01 -7.57 -18.29
N LYS A 18 5.28 -7.08 -17.07
CA LYS A 18 5.06 -7.81 -15.83
C LYS A 18 3.93 -7.20 -15.02
N LEU A 19 3.08 -8.06 -14.46
CA LEU A 19 2.21 -7.73 -13.33
C LEU A 19 2.77 -8.44 -12.10
N ILE A 20 3.13 -7.68 -11.07
CA ILE A 20 3.64 -8.21 -9.81
C ILE A 20 2.67 -7.77 -8.71
N VAL A 21 2.16 -8.72 -7.94
CA VAL A 21 1.27 -8.46 -6.82
C VAL A 21 2.04 -8.70 -5.52
N LEU A 22 2.12 -7.66 -4.68
CA LEU A 22 2.68 -7.75 -3.34
C LEU A 22 1.53 -7.68 -2.34
N HIS A 23 1.25 -8.79 -1.67
CA HIS A 23 0.23 -8.84 -0.61
C HIS A 23 0.90 -8.54 0.73
N LEU A 24 0.57 -7.39 1.32
CA LEU A 24 1.18 -6.90 2.56
C LEU A 24 0.36 -7.35 3.77
N ASN A 25 1.02 -7.54 4.91
CA ASN A 25 0.31 -7.65 6.19
C ASN A 25 -0.34 -6.31 6.59
N GLY A 26 0.27 -5.19 6.16
CA GLY A 26 -0.23 -3.84 6.45
C GLY A 26 -0.35 -3.59 7.95
N SER A 27 -1.48 -3.02 8.35
CA SER A 27 -1.79 -2.65 9.74
C SER A 27 -2.65 -3.67 10.48
N HIS A 28 -2.75 -4.92 9.98
CA HIS A 28 -3.60 -5.96 10.56
C HIS A 28 -3.37 -6.13 12.08
N GLU A 29 -4.45 -6.33 12.85
CA GLU A 29 -4.36 -6.47 14.30
C GLU A 29 -3.67 -7.78 14.73
N PRO A 30 -2.91 -7.80 15.85
CA PRO A 30 -2.58 -6.66 16.71
C PRO A 30 -1.47 -5.77 16.09
N ALA A 31 -1.73 -4.47 15.96
CA ALA A 31 -0.87 -3.54 15.22
C ALA A 31 0.57 -3.47 15.74
N CYS A 32 0.80 -3.66 17.04
CA CYS A 32 2.14 -3.66 17.65
C CYS A 32 3.07 -4.78 17.12
N SER A 33 2.50 -5.79 16.44
CA SER A 33 3.25 -6.90 15.83
C SER A 33 3.52 -6.69 14.33
N ALA A 34 2.97 -5.63 13.73
CA ALA A 34 3.02 -5.39 12.29
C ALA A 34 4.33 -4.73 11.81
N TYR A 35 5.19 -4.29 12.73
CA TYR A 35 6.45 -3.61 12.43
C TYR A 35 7.55 -4.04 13.43
N PRO A 36 8.84 -3.99 13.05
CA PRO A 36 9.93 -4.20 14.00
C PRO A 36 10.02 -3.03 14.97
N GLN A 37 10.17 -3.30 16.27
CA GLN A 37 10.24 -2.24 17.30
C GLN A 37 11.36 -1.21 17.06
N SER A 38 12.44 -1.61 16.36
CA SER A 38 13.51 -0.72 15.95
C SER A 38 13.11 0.32 14.89
N SER A 39 11.97 0.17 14.21
CA SER A 39 11.45 1.15 13.25
C SER A 39 10.34 2.03 13.81
N ALA A 40 10.06 1.93 15.11
CA ALA A 40 9.01 2.72 15.75
C ALA A 40 9.44 4.18 15.89
N VAL A 41 8.52 5.08 15.54
CA VAL A 41 8.67 6.54 15.60
C VAL A 41 7.73 7.13 16.65
N PHE A 42 6.48 6.66 16.68
CA PHE A 42 5.46 7.13 17.62
C PHE A 42 5.58 6.42 18.97
N GLN A 43 5.27 7.15 20.05
CA GLN A 43 5.53 6.78 21.45
C GLN A 43 4.30 7.04 22.33
N PRO A 44 4.12 6.29 23.43
CA PRO A 44 4.95 5.15 23.84
C PRO A 44 4.69 3.92 22.94
N GLN A 45 5.70 3.09 22.71
CA GLN A 45 5.64 1.99 21.72
C GLN A 45 4.62 0.89 22.03
N ASP A 46 4.15 0.81 23.27
CA ASP A 46 3.15 -0.15 23.75
C ASP A 46 1.72 0.41 23.74
N ASP A 47 1.54 1.71 23.49
CA ASP A 47 0.22 2.30 23.27
C ASP A 47 -0.38 1.84 21.94
N GLN A 48 -1.68 1.53 21.94
CA GLN A 48 -2.35 0.95 20.78
C GLN A 48 -2.47 1.93 19.61
N ASP A 49 -2.63 3.23 19.88
CA ASP A 49 -2.72 4.25 18.84
C ASP A 49 -1.33 4.46 18.22
N ALA A 50 -0.29 4.58 19.05
CA ALA A 50 1.09 4.64 18.60
C ALA A 50 1.49 3.39 17.79
N CYS A 51 1.06 2.19 18.19
CA CYS A 51 1.27 0.98 17.42
C CYS A 51 0.59 1.02 16.05
N TYR A 52 -0.66 1.49 15.98
CA TYR A 52 -1.37 1.61 14.71
C TYR A 52 -0.66 2.59 13.78
N ASP A 53 -0.28 3.77 14.27
CA ASP A 53 0.45 4.77 13.48
C ASP A 53 1.84 4.27 13.05
N ASN A 54 2.56 3.54 13.90
CA ASN A 54 3.84 2.91 13.56
C ASN A 54 3.70 1.84 12.48
N SER A 55 2.59 1.09 12.45
CA SER A 55 2.31 0.10 11.40
C SER A 55 2.07 0.77 10.03
N ILE A 56 1.41 1.92 10.03
CA ILE A 56 1.20 2.74 8.83
C ILE A 56 2.53 3.32 8.35
N HIS A 57 3.33 3.89 9.25
CA HIS A 57 4.66 4.39 8.95
C HIS A 57 5.59 3.29 8.38
N TYR A 58 5.51 2.08 8.92
CA TYR A 58 6.29 0.95 8.39
C TYR A 58 5.81 0.53 6.99
N THR A 59 4.50 0.56 6.73
CA THR A 59 3.94 0.34 5.39
C THR A 59 4.41 1.42 4.41
N ASP A 60 4.42 2.68 4.81
CA ASP A 60 4.96 3.79 4.01
C ASP A 60 6.45 3.59 3.69
N SER A 61 7.27 3.24 4.68
CA SER A 61 8.69 2.92 4.49
C SER A 61 8.92 1.74 3.53
N LEU A 62 8.07 0.70 3.60
CA LEU A 62 8.12 -0.42 2.66
C LEU A 62 7.77 0.02 1.24
N LEU A 63 6.73 0.84 1.07
CA LEU A 63 6.34 1.41 -0.22
C LEU A 63 7.43 2.31 -0.79
N GLY A 64 8.10 3.13 0.04
CA GLY A 64 9.26 3.91 -0.35
C GLY A 64 10.39 3.06 -0.93
N GLN A 65 10.69 1.91 -0.31
CA GLN A 65 11.67 0.96 -0.83
C GLN A 65 11.22 0.33 -2.17
N VAL A 66 9.93 0.05 -2.34
CA VAL A 66 9.37 -0.42 -3.61
C VAL A 66 9.53 0.66 -4.70
N PHE A 67 9.23 1.92 -4.40
CA PHE A 67 9.40 3.02 -5.35
C PHE A 67 10.86 3.21 -5.74
N GLU A 68 11.78 3.12 -4.79
CA GLU A 68 13.22 3.21 -5.02
C GLU A 68 13.71 2.12 -5.98
N LEU A 69 13.23 0.88 -5.85
CA LEU A 69 13.56 -0.22 -6.77
C LEU A 69 13.01 -0.02 -8.20
N LEU A 70 12.00 0.83 -8.36
CA LEU A 70 11.25 1.02 -9.61
C LEU A 70 11.46 2.37 -10.28
N LYS A 71 12.07 3.36 -9.62
CA LYS A 71 12.16 4.76 -10.07
C LYS A 71 12.87 4.96 -11.41
N ASP A 72 13.78 4.04 -11.76
CA ASP A 72 14.54 4.07 -13.02
C ASP A 72 13.98 3.08 -14.05
N ARG A 73 12.76 2.58 -13.84
CA ARG A 73 12.07 1.63 -14.71
C ARG A 73 10.78 2.23 -15.24
N ARG A 74 10.33 1.79 -16.43
CA ARG A 74 8.96 2.06 -16.93
C ARG A 74 7.95 1.29 -16.09
N ALA A 75 7.54 1.85 -14.95
CA ALA A 75 6.70 1.19 -13.97
C ALA A 75 5.64 2.12 -13.39
N SER A 76 4.54 1.53 -12.94
CA SER A 76 3.53 2.15 -12.09
C SER A 76 3.21 1.21 -10.94
N VAL A 77 2.97 1.76 -9.76
CA VAL A 77 2.53 1.02 -8.58
C VAL A 77 1.14 1.48 -8.22
N MET A 78 0.22 0.54 -8.05
CA MET A 78 -1.09 0.80 -7.47
C MET A 78 -1.10 0.21 -6.07
N TYR A 79 -1.44 1.03 -5.08
CA TYR A 79 -1.67 0.59 -3.72
C TYR A 79 -3.13 0.81 -3.37
N PHE A 80 -3.71 -0.16 -2.67
CA PHE A 80 -4.99 -0.03 -2.00
C PHE A 80 -5.00 -0.98 -0.81
N ALA A 81 -5.59 -0.57 0.31
CA ALA A 81 -5.91 -1.50 1.39
C ALA A 81 -7.20 -2.26 1.05
N ASP A 82 -7.30 -3.50 1.51
CA ASP A 82 -8.46 -4.37 1.35
C ASP A 82 -9.63 -3.93 2.25
N HIS A 83 -9.32 -3.51 3.48
CA HIS A 83 -10.26 -2.88 4.41
C HIS A 83 -9.52 -1.92 5.38
N GLY A 84 -10.28 -1.15 6.15
CA GLY A 84 -9.79 -0.34 7.25
C GLY A 84 -9.93 -1.05 8.61
N LEU A 85 -9.45 -0.42 9.67
CA LEU A 85 -9.70 -0.87 11.05
C LEU A 85 -10.59 0.13 11.77
N GLU A 86 -11.50 -0.39 12.56
CA GLU A 86 -12.34 0.38 13.47
C GLU A 86 -11.64 0.50 14.82
N ARG A 87 -11.74 1.66 15.47
CA ARG A 87 -11.14 1.91 16.78
C ARG A 87 -12.19 1.91 17.88
N ASP A 88 -12.09 0.98 18.82
CA ASP A 88 -12.94 0.88 20.01
C ASP A 88 -12.09 0.54 21.26
N PRO A 89 -11.78 1.53 22.11
CA PRO A 89 -10.99 1.34 23.33
C PRO A 89 -11.61 0.38 24.35
N THR A 90 -12.90 0.05 24.22
CA THR A 90 -13.58 -0.87 25.14
C THR A 90 -13.34 -2.34 24.78
N LYS A 91 -12.78 -2.63 23.60
CA LYS A 91 -12.50 -3.98 23.13
C LYS A 91 -11.11 -4.46 23.53
N LYS A 92 -10.97 -5.79 23.55
CA LYS A 92 -9.68 -6.47 23.80
C LYS A 92 -8.61 -6.07 22.78
N ASN A 93 -9.00 -5.98 21.51
CA ASN A 93 -8.18 -5.40 20.45
C ASN A 93 -8.79 -4.03 20.12
N VAL A 94 -8.07 -2.96 20.45
CA VAL A 94 -8.57 -1.58 20.28
C VAL A 94 -8.84 -1.27 18.81
N TYR A 95 -7.98 -1.77 17.93
CA TYR A 95 -8.21 -1.76 16.49
C TYR A 95 -8.65 -3.14 16.02
N PHE A 96 -9.72 -3.21 15.24
CA PHE A 96 -10.30 -4.47 14.78
C PHE A 96 -11.02 -4.29 13.43
N HIS A 97 -11.29 -5.40 12.75
CA HIS A 97 -12.18 -5.45 11.59
C HIS A 97 -13.24 -6.56 11.73
N GLY A 98 -14.16 -6.67 10.76
CA GLY A 98 -15.12 -7.79 10.68
C GLY A 98 -16.39 -7.64 11.52
N GLY A 99 -16.73 -6.42 11.97
CA GLY A 99 -18.02 -6.14 12.61
C GLY A 99 -19.21 -6.38 11.66
N ARG A 100 -20.33 -6.87 12.19
CA ARG A 100 -21.57 -7.06 11.40
C ARG A 100 -22.18 -5.73 10.94
N GLU A 101 -22.02 -4.70 11.78
CA GLU A 101 -22.45 -3.33 11.51
C GLU A 101 -21.20 -2.44 11.45
N ALA A 102 -20.49 -2.53 10.32
CA ALA A 102 -19.22 -1.84 10.13
C ALA A 102 -19.43 -0.32 9.98
N SER A 103 -18.69 0.48 10.76
CA SER A 103 -18.61 1.92 10.57
C SER A 103 -17.86 2.29 9.28
N GLN A 104 -17.92 3.57 8.90
CA GLN A 104 -17.16 4.11 7.76
C GLN A 104 -15.64 3.83 7.85
N GLN A 105 -15.09 3.67 9.05
CA GLN A 105 -13.67 3.39 9.25
C GLN A 105 -13.25 2.04 8.65
N ALA A 106 -14.16 1.07 8.56
CA ALA A 106 -13.87 -0.27 8.03
C ALA A 106 -13.69 -0.30 6.50
N TYR A 107 -14.17 0.71 5.76
CA TYR A 107 -14.14 0.71 4.29
C TYR A 107 -13.67 2.02 3.67
N HIS A 108 -13.42 3.06 4.45
CA HIS A 108 -12.71 4.25 3.97
C HIS A 108 -11.20 3.99 3.95
N VAL A 109 -10.73 3.38 2.86
CA VAL A 109 -9.35 2.90 2.70
C VAL A 109 -8.48 3.80 1.83
N PRO A 110 -7.15 3.84 2.08
CA PRO A 110 -6.23 4.52 1.19
C PRO A 110 -6.12 3.78 -0.15
N MET A 111 -6.13 4.54 -1.25
CA MET A 111 -5.81 4.04 -2.59
C MET A 111 -5.08 5.12 -3.38
N PHE A 112 -4.00 4.74 -4.05
CA PHE A 112 -3.28 5.64 -4.95
C PHE A 112 -2.56 4.89 -6.07
N ILE A 113 -2.15 5.64 -7.07
CA ILE A 113 -1.20 5.17 -8.08
C ILE A 113 0.01 6.08 -8.06
N TRP A 114 1.17 5.45 -7.95
CA TRP A 114 2.45 6.07 -8.16
C TRP A 114 2.97 5.71 -9.56
N TYR A 115 3.52 6.69 -10.25
CA TYR A 115 4.17 6.51 -11.54
C TYR A 115 5.66 6.78 -11.39
N SER A 116 6.47 5.89 -11.95
CA SER A 116 7.91 6.07 -11.95
C SER A 116 8.32 7.37 -12.66
N PRO A 117 9.24 8.17 -12.09
CA PRO A 117 9.79 9.35 -12.73
C PRO A 117 10.35 9.07 -14.14
N PHE A 118 10.86 7.86 -14.39
CA PHE A 118 11.37 7.44 -15.69
C PHE A 118 10.36 7.58 -16.85
N LEU A 119 9.05 7.54 -16.57
CA LEU A 119 8.02 7.70 -17.60
C LEU A 119 7.96 9.12 -18.18
N GLY A 120 8.53 10.11 -17.49
CA GLY A 120 8.55 11.51 -17.89
C GLY A 120 7.23 12.25 -17.61
N MET A 121 7.32 13.55 -17.33
CA MET A 121 6.18 14.37 -16.89
C MET A 121 5.07 14.47 -17.93
N ALA A 122 5.39 14.50 -19.22
CA ALA A 122 4.40 14.55 -20.30
C ALA A 122 3.51 13.29 -20.35
N TRP A 123 4.12 12.11 -20.15
CA TRP A 123 3.39 10.84 -20.12
C TRP A 123 2.48 10.76 -18.90
N ILE A 124 2.97 11.21 -17.74
CA ILE A 124 2.21 11.25 -16.49
C ILE A 124 1.00 12.21 -16.61
N ALA A 125 1.21 13.40 -17.17
CA ALA A 125 0.15 14.41 -17.33
C ALA A 125 -1.01 13.90 -18.19
N GLN A 126 -0.73 13.24 -19.31
CA GLN A 126 -1.74 12.70 -20.23
C GLN A 126 -2.66 11.65 -19.58
N ARG A 127 -2.13 10.87 -18.61
CA ARG A 127 -2.92 9.87 -17.87
C ARG A 127 -3.63 10.43 -16.64
N LYS A 128 -3.12 11.50 -16.02
CA LYS A 128 -3.83 12.22 -14.95
C LYS A 128 -5.09 12.93 -15.46
N THR A 129 -5.07 13.44 -16.69
CA THR A 129 -6.22 14.13 -17.31
C THR A 129 -7.34 13.19 -17.77
N THR A 130 -7.07 11.87 -17.89
CA THR A 130 -8.11 10.88 -18.16
C THR A 130 -8.85 10.59 -16.85
N SER A 131 -9.83 11.44 -16.54
CA SER A 131 -10.75 11.40 -15.39
C SER A 131 -10.89 10.02 -14.74
N PHE A 132 -10.39 9.89 -13.50
CA PHE A 132 -10.76 8.83 -12.54
C PHE A 132 -12.23 9.01 -12.14
N ARG A 133 -13.16 8.80 -13.06
CA ARG A 133 -14.58 8.59 -12.73
C ARG A 133 -14.69 7.14 -12.29
N GLN A 134 -14.63 6.91 -10.97
CA GLN A 134 -14.97 5.66 -10.28
C GLN A 134 -14.78 4.40 -11.16
N LEU A 135 -13.54 4.18 -11.58
CA LEU A 135 -13.16 2.99 -12.33
C LEU A 135 -12.89 1.91 -11.29
N THR A 136 -13.62 0.80 -11.36
CA THR A 136 -13.29 -0.42 -10.63
C THR A 136 -11.84 -0.81 -10.91
N ILE A 137 -11.12 -1.36 -9.92
CA ILE A 137 -9.70 -1.77 -10.01
C ILE A 137 -9.36 -2.48 -11.33
N ILE A 138 -10.30 -3.32 -11.81
CA ILE A 138 -10.22 -4.07 -13.05
C ILE A 138 -10.04 -3.18 -14.29
N THR A 139 -10.80 -2.08 -14.40
CA THR A 139 -10.78 -1.22 -15.59
C THR A 139 -9.49 -0.39 -15.68
N LEU A 140 -8.89 -0.08 -14.54
CA LEU A 140 -7.63 0.66 -14.48
C LEU A 140 -6.45 -0.18 -15.01
N LEU A 141 -6.40 -1.46 -14.66
CA LEU A 141 -5.36 -2.39 -15.12
C LEU A 141 -5.37 -2.54 -16.65
N MET A 142 -6.54 -2.60 -17.28
CA MET A 142 -6.62 -2.77 -18.74
C MET A 142 -6.17 -1.52 -19.53
N ARG A 143 -6.38 -0.31 -19.00
CA ARG A 143 -5.99 0.93 -19.70
C ARG A 143 -4.48 1.22 -19.64
N GLY A 144 -3.76 0.70 -18.66
CA GLY A 144 -2.31 0.86 -18.53
C GLY A 144 -1.48 0.08 -19.55
N TRP A 145 -2.12 -0.86 -20.27
CA TRP A 145 -1.43 -1.88 -21.06
C TRP A 145 -1.64 -1.76 -22.57
N GLY A 146 -2.53 -0.85 -23.01
CA GLY A 146 -2.66 -0.41 -24.40
C GLY A 146 -1.57 0.57 -24.82
#